data_AF-A0A951N8I0-F1
#
_entry.id   AF-A0A951N8I0-F1
#
_cell.length_a   1.000
_cell.length_b   1.000
_cell.length_c   1.000
_cell.angle_alpha   90.00
_cell.angle_beta   90.00
_cell.angle_gamma   90.00
#
_symmetry.space_group_name_H-M   'P 1'
#
loop_
_entity.id
_entity.type
_entity.pdbx_description
1 polymer ?
#
loop_
_entity_poly.entity_id
_entity_poly.type
_entity_poly.pdbx_seq_one_letter_code
_entity_poly.pdbx_strand_id
1 'polypeptide(L)'
;MTAVTVTSFLTAPEGGWTADDLDAFPDDGLRYELVAPFDVRFSPRRQLQPDLVVLPKDRSLPDRRPFLVVEILSPSTRATDRTLKHHVFEQGGVPSFWLVDPLTPSVTVLELRDGAYAETAVVTGDESYDTERPYPVRLVPSELVR
;
A
#
# COMPACT_ATOMS: atom_id res chain seq x y z
N MET A 1 15.43 9.07 -13.82
CA MET A 1 14.06 8.84 -13.30
C MET A 1 13.91 9.74 -12.09
N THR A 2 12.81 10.48 -12.01
CA THR A 2 12.52 11.35 -10.85
C THR A 2 11.74 10.50 -9.85
N ALA A 3 12.30 10.23 -8.68
CA ALA A 3 11.59 9.58 -7.60
C ALA A 3 10.40 10.45 -7.19
N VAL A 4 9.23 9.83 -7.10
CA VAL A 4 7.98 10.49 -6.74
C VAL A 4 7.86 10.37 -5.22
N THR A 5 7.83 11.49 -4.48
CA THR A 5 7.71 11.44 -3.00
C THR A 5 6.26 11.13 -2.62
N VAL A 6 6.01 10.10 -1.80
CA VAL A 6 4.64 9.71 -1.36
C VAL A 6 3.85 10.91 -0.85
N THR A 7 4.50 11.78 -0.08
CA THR A 7 3.90 12.96 0.54
C THR A 7 3.25 13.92 -0.47
N SER A 8 3.68 13.93 -1.74
CA SER A 8 3.21 14.89 -2.76
C SER A 8 1.75 14.70 -3.18
N PHE A 9 1.20 13.50 -3.02
CA PHE A 9 -0.17 13.12 -3.43
C PHE A 9 -0.93 12.40 -2.32
N LEU A 10 -0.45 12.44 -1.07
CA LEU A 10 -1.19 11.95 0.10
C LEU A 10 -1.85 13.04 0.92
N THR A 11 -1.64 14.32 0.60
CA THR A 11 -2.44 15.40 1.20
C THR A 11 -3.85 15.33 0.64
N ALA A 12 -4.78 14.77 1.40
CA ALA A 12 -6.18 14.74 1.04
C ALA A 12 -6.70 16.18 0.86
N PRO A 13 -7.47 16.48 -0.20
CA PRO A 13 -8.16 17.76 -0.31
C PRO A 13 -9.13 17.95 0.89
N GLU A 14 -9.46 19.20 1.23
CA GLU A 14 -10.47 19.49 2.26
C GLU A 14 -11.80 18.82 1.87
N GLY A 15 -12.15 17.73 2.57
CA GLY A 15 -13.31 16.87 2.25
C GLY A 15 -12.97 15.39 2.03
N GLY A 16 -11.69 15.03 1.96
CA GLY A 16 -11.24 13.66 1.73
C GLY A 16 -11.11 13.33 0.24
N TRP A 17 -10.54 12.16 -0.04
CA TRP A 17 -10.32 11.68 -1.40
C TRP A 17 -11.63 11.27 -2.08
N THR A 18 -11.86 11.77 -3.27
CA THR A 18 -12.94 11.39 -4.18
C THR A 18 -12.42 10.52 -5.32
N ALA A 19 -13.33 9.86 -6.05
CA ALA A 19 -12.95 9.13 -7.25
C ALA A 19 -12.34 10.03 -8.33
N ASP A 20 -12.68 11.33 -8.33
CA ASP A 20 -12.16 12.31 -9.26
C ASP A 20 -10.72 12.74 -8.91
N ASP A 21 -10.35 12.67 -7.63
CA ASP A 21 -8.97 12.95 -7.21
C ASP A 21 -7.97 11.88 -7.69
N LEU A 22 -8.45 10.70 -8.09
CA LEU A 22 -7.62 9.68 -8.74
C LEU A 22 -7.07 10.15 -10.09
N ASP A 23 -7.74 11.08 -10.78
CA ASP A 23 -7.27 11.63 -12.05
C ASP A 23 -6.07 12.58 -11.86
N ALA A 24 -5.81 13.04 -10.62
CA ALA A 24 -4.64 13.84 -10.28
C ALA A 24 -3.36 12.99 -10.03
N PHE A 25 -3.49 11.66 -9.97
CA PHE A 25 -2.35 10.76 -9.80
C PHE A 25 -1.53 10.68 -11.09
N PRO A 26 -0.21 10.41 -10.99
CA PRO A 26 0.66 10.35 -12.16
C PRO A 26 0.20 9.28 -13.16
N ASP A 27 0.25 9.60 -14.46
CA ASP A 27 0.02 8.64 -15.53
C ASP A 27 1.30 7.85 -15.84
N ASP A 28 1.65 6.95 -14.94
CA ASP A 28 2.86 6.09 -14.98
C ASP A 28 2.55 4.63 -15.38
N GLY A 29 1.33 4.37 -15.84
CA GLY A 29 0.84 3.02 -16.15
C GLY A 29 0.32 2.24 -14.94
N LEU A 30 0.34 2.84 -13.75
CA LEU A 30 -0.28 2.30 -12.54
C LEU A 30 -1.63 2.97 -12.29
N ARG A 31 -2.44 2.33 -11.46
CA ARG A 31 -3.64 2.91 -10.90
C ARG A 31 -3.62 2.73 -9.40
N TYR A 32 -3.85 3.83 -8.71
CA TYR A 32 -3.93 3.88 -7.26
C TYR A 32 -5.40 3.77 -6.87
N GLU A 33 -5.73 2.91 -5.92
CA GLU A 33 -7.07 2.84 -5.35
C GLU A 33 -6.94 2.97 -3.83
N LEU A 34 -7.49 4.06 -3.29
CA LEU A 34 -7.72 4.20 -1.85
C LEU A 34 -9.01 3.45 -1.54
N VAL A 35 -8.90 2.41 -0.73
CA VAL A 35 -9.99 1.47 -0.53
C VAL A 35 -10.55 1.69 0.87
N ALA A 36 -11.36 2.74 1.01
CA ALA A 36 -12.16 2.98 2.21
C ALA A 36 -13.59 3.37 1.82
N PRO A 37 -14.64 2.69 2.31
CA PRO A 37 -14.73 1.30 2.74
C PRO A 37 -15.25 0.44 1.58
N PHE A 38 -14.36 -0.18 0.80
CA PHE A 38 -14.76 -1.12 -0.27
C PHE A 38 -13.79 -2.31 -0.34
N ASP A 39 -14.12 -3.32 -1.15
CA ASP A 39 -13.57 -4.67 -0.99
C ASP A 39 -12.57 -5.09 -2.08
N VAL A 40 -11.39 -5.60 -1.70
CA VAL A 40 -10.46 -6.27 -2.63
C VAL A 40 -10.68 -7.79 -2.60
N ARG A 41 -11.06 -8.36 -3.73
CA ARG A 41 -11.39 -9.79 -3.86
C ARG A 41 -10.24 -10.61 -4.43
N PHE A 42 -9.58 -11.39 -3.58
CA PHE A 42 -8.50 -12.30 -3.97
C PHE A 42 -9.03 -13.69 -4.40
N SER A 43 -10.24 -14.07 -3.97
CA SER A 43 -10.96 -15.25 -4.45
C SER A 43 -12.48 -15.10 -4.19
N PRO A 44 -13.37 -15.94 -4.77
CA PRO A 44 -14.81 -15.87 -4.51
C PRO A 44 -15.21 -15.98 -3.03
N ARG A 45 -14.32 -16.47 -2.16
CA ARG A 45 -14.56 -16.69 -0.72
C ARG A 45 -13.68 -15.85 0.20
N ARG A 46 -12.76 -15.04 -0.34
CA ARG A 46 -11.86 -14.21 0.47
C ARG A 46 -11.81 -12.80 -0.09
N GLN A 47 -12.32 -11.91 0.74
CA GLN A 47 -12.45 -10.49 0.47
C GLN A 47 -11.78 -9.78 1.64
N LEU A 48 -10.75 -8.99 1.33
CA LEU A 48 -10.01 -8.20 2.31
C LEU A 48 -10.13 -6.73 1.94
N GLN A 49 -10.13 -5.88 2.95
CA GLN A 49 -10.15 -4.43 2.79
C GLN A 49 -8.79 -3.89 3.26
N PRO A 50 -7.82 -3.75 2.34
CA PRO A 50 -6.63 -2.94 2.58
C PRO A 50 -6.98 -1.45 2.53
N ASP A 51 -6.15 -0.60 3.15
CA ASP A 51 -6.39 0.85 3.14
C ASP A 51 -5.99 1.50 1.81
N LEU A 52 -4.92 0.99 1.18
CA LEU A 52 -4.46 1.43 -0.14
C LEU A 52 -3.94 0.25 -0.95
N VAL A 53 -4.25 0.24 -2.25
CA VAL A 53 -3.66 -0.68 -3.21
C VAL A 53 -3.15 0.05 -4.45
N VAL A 54 -2.12 -0.53 -5.05
CA VAL A 54 -1.64 -0.13 -6.38
C VAL A 54 -1.85 -1.28 -7.34
N LEU A 55 -2.59 -1.02 -8.40
CA LEU A 55 -3.06 -2.00 -9.37
C LEU A 55 -2.52 -1.65 -10.77
N PRO A 56 -2.49 -2.63 -11.70
CA PRO A 56 -2.33 -2.34 -13.11
C PRO A 56 -3.41 -1.39 -13.62
N LYS A 57 -3.03 -0.40 -14.44
CA LYS A 57 -3.98 0.54 -15.05
C LYS A 57 -4.92 -0.14 -16.05
N ASP A 58 -4.42 -1.11 -16.82
CA ASP A 58 -5.22 -1.86 -17.78
C ASP A 58 -6.17 -2.84 -17.08
N ARG A 59 -7.46 -2.47 -17.07
CA ARG A 59 -8.53 -3.26 -16.45
C ARG A 59 -8.90 -4.52 -17.22
N SER A 60 -8.43 -4.67 -18.46
CA SER A 60 -8.69 -5.83 -19.31
C SER A 60 -7.76 -7.01 -18.98
N LEU A 61 -6.71 -6.78 -18.19
CA LEU A 61 -5.78 -7.82 -17.80
C LEU A 61 -6.49 -8.95 -17.02
N PRO A 62 -6.20 -10.22 -17.36
CA PRO A 62 -6.83 -11.37 -16.70
C PRO A 62 -6.36 -11.52 -15.24
N ASP A 63 -5.09 -11.19 -14.96
CA ASP A 63 -4.58 -11.05 -13.60
C ASP A 63 -4.59 -9.57 -13.22
N ARG A 64 -5.38 -9.23 -12.19
CA ARG A 64 -5.49 -7.88 -11.62
C ARG A 64 -4.94 -7.82 -10.20
N ARG A 65 -3.98 -8.69 -9.88
CA ARG A 65 -3.27 -8.68 -8.60
C ARG A 65 -2.63 -7.30 -8.33
N PRO A 66 -2.74 -6.78 -7.10
CA PRO A 66 -2.01 -5.58 -6.70
C PRO A 66 -0.49 -5.76 -6.82
N PHE A 67 0.20 -4.69 -7.23
CA PHE A 67 1.65 -4.57 -7.11
C PHE A 67 2.06 -4.26 -5.66
N LEU A 68 1.26 -3.40 -5.00
CA LEU A 68 1.44 -2.98 -3.61
C LEU A 68 0.12 -3.05 -2.87
N VAL A 69 0.17 -3.56 -1.65
CA VAL A 69 -0.87 -3.37 -0.63
C VAL A 69 -0.27 -2.59 0.53
N VAL A 70 -1.00 -1.62 1.06
CA VAL A 70 -0.64 -0.87 2.27
C VAL A 70 -1.75 -1.01 3.30
N GLU A 71 -1.35 -1.29 4.53
CA GLU A 71 -2.22 -1.35 5.71
C GLU A 71 -1.74 -0.33 6.74
N ILE A 72 -2.68 0.46 7.25
CA ILE A 72 -2.46 1.42 8.32
C ILE A 72 -2.84 0.71 9.62
N LEU A 73 -1.86 0.50 10.49
CA LEU A 73 -2.07 -0.14 11.77
C LEU A 73 -2.99 0.74 12.62
N SER A 74 -4.03 0.13 13.18
CA SER A 74 -4.89 0.78 14.16
C SER A 74 -4.78 0.08 15.51
N PRO A 75 -4.99 0.79 16.63
CA PRO A 75 -4.93 0.19 17.96
C PRO A 75 -5.92 -0.96 18.16
N SER A 76 -7.01 -0.96 17.38
CA SER A 76 -8.14 -1.90 17.47
C SER A 76 -8.03 -3.08 16.51
N THR A 77 -7.18 -3.03 15.48
CA THR A 77 -6.93 -4.18 14.60
C THR A 77 -6.03 -5.18 15.33
N ARG A 78 -6.65 -6.26 15.81
CA ARG A 78 -5.97 -7.30 16.61
C ARG A 78 -4.88 -7.97 15.76
N ALA A 79 -3.81 -8.43 16.42
CA ALA A 79 -2.73 -9.21 15.78
C ALA A 79 -3.23 -10.35 14.88
N THR A 80 -4.37 -10.96 15.20
CA THR A 80 -5.03 -11.99 14.40
C THR A 80 -5.42 -11.51 13.00
N ASP A 81 -5.97 -10.30 12.86
CA ASP A 81 -6.37 -9.75 11.56
C ASP A 81 -5.14 -9.47 10.69
N ARG A 82 -4.09 -8.90 11.30
CA ARG A 82 -2.80 -8.69 10.64
C ARG A 82 -2.18 -9.99 10.12
N THR A 83 -2.17 -11.04 10.95
CA THR A 83 -1.65 -12.35 10.55
C THR A 83 -2.47 -12.96 9.40
N LEU A 84 -3.80 -12.82 9.45
CA LEU A 84 -4.67 -13.28 8.36
C LEU A 84 -4.37 -12.54 7.05
N LYS A 85 -4.36 -11.20 7.09
CA LYS A 85 -4.09 -10.35 5.93
C LYS A 85 -2.73 -10.63 5.31
N HIS A 86 -1.68 -10.69 6.13
CA HIS A 86 -0.34 -11.07 5.70
C HIS A 86 -0.33 -12.38 4.93
N HIS A 87 -0.90 -13.44 5.51
CA HIS A 87 -0.95 -14.76 4.86
C HIS A 87 -1.75 -14.75 3.56
N VAL A 88 -2.88 -14.02 3.52
CA VAL A 88 -3.71 -13.94 2.31
C VAL A 88 -2.99 -13.19 1.18
N PHE A 89 -2.33 -12.07 1.47
CA PHE A 89 -1.57 -11.32 0.45
C PHE A 89 -0.36 -12.11 -0.04
N GLU A 90 0.32 -12.84 0.86
CA GLU A 90 1.44 -13.72 0.53
C GLU A 90 1.02 -14.85 -0.40
N GLN A 91 -0.04 -15.59 -0.04
CA GLN A 91 -0.63 -16.62 -0.89
C GLN A 91 -1.20 -16.05 -2.19
N GLY A 92 -1.73 -14.82 -2.11
CA GLY A 92 -2.19 -14.04 -3.25
C GLY A 92 -1.05 -13.50 -4.11
N GLY A 93 0.21 -13.79 -3.77
CA GLY A 93 1.42 -13.44 -4.50
C GLY A 93 1.63 -11.95 -4.73
N VAL A 94 1.08 -11.09 -3.85
CA VAL A 94 1.23 -9.64 -3.95
C VAL A 94 2.72 -9.30 -3.73
N PRO A 95 3.43 -8.67 -4.70
CA PRO A 95 4.88 -8.50 -4.61
C PRO A 95 5.37 -7.63 -3.45
N SER A 96 4.59 -6.63 -3.06
CA SER A 96 4.95 -5.70 -1.97
C SER A 96 3.80 -5.50 -1.00
N PHE A 97 4.09 -5.58 0.29
CA PHE A 97 3.11 -5.37 1.37
C PHE A 97 3.70 -4.46 2.44
N TRP A 98 3.11 -3.29 2.67
CA TRP A 98 3.62 -2.31 3.61
C TRP A 98 2.68 -2.13 4.79
N LEU A 99 3.27 -2.01 5.99
CA LEU A 99 2.57 -1.71 7.23
C LEU A 99 2.98 -0.31 7.69
N VAL A 100 2.02 0.58 7.86
CA VAL A 100 2.24 1.95 8.36
C VAL A 100 1.72 2.03 9.78
N ASP A 101 2.57 2.36 10.75
CA ASP A 101 2.13 2.66 12.12
C ASP A 101 2.04 4.18 12.30
N PRO A 102 0.83 4.76 12.42
CA PRO A 102 0.68 6.19 12.62
C PRO A 102 0.92 6.62 14.08
N LEU A 103 0.78 5.70 15.05
CA LEU A 103 1.01 6.01 16.46
C LEU A 103 2.50 6.09 16.80
N THR A 104 3.27 5.17 16.23
CA THR A 104 4.72 5.18 16.25
C THR A 104 5.18 5.35 14.80
N PRO A 105 5.31 6.60 14.29
CA PRO A 105 5.51 6.88 12.87
C PRO A 105 6.58 5.99 12.26
N SER A 106 6.14 4.94 11.56
CA SER A 106 7.02 3.96 10.96
C SER A 106 6.37 3.27 9.77
N VAL A 107 7.22 2.78 8.87
CA VAL A 107 6.80 1.94 7.74
C VAL A 107 7.65 0.68 7.73
N THR A 108 6.99 -0.48 7.77
CA THR A 108 7.61 -1.78 7.53
C THR A 108 7.37 -2.20 6.09
N VAL A 109 8.44 -2.49 5.35
CA VAL A 109 8.42 -2.85 3.93
C VAL A 109 8.67 -4.35 3.78
N LEU A 110 7.63 -5.08 3.39
CA LEU A 110 7.71 -6.52 3.09
C LEU A 110 7.73 -6.73 1.57
N GLU A 111 8.68 -7.53 1.08
CA GLU A 111 8.76 -7.97 -0.32
C GLU A 111 8.54 -9.48 -0.40
N LEU A 112 7.73 -9.93 -1.36
CA LEU A 112 7.52 -11.35 -1.60
C LEU A 112 8.75 -11.94 -2.29
N ARG A 113 9.38 -12.94 -1.67
CA ARG A 113 10.57 -13.64 -2.17
C ARG A 113 10.37 -15.14 -2.00
N ASP A 114 10.52 -15.89 -3.09
CA ASP A 114 10.39 -17.36 -3.09
C ASP A 114 9.10 -17.87 -2.42
N GLY A 115 8.01 -17.11 -2.54
CA GLY A 115 6.69 -17.47 -2.00
C GLY A 115 6.44 -17.08 -0.55
N ALA A 116 7.36 -16.36 0.11
CA ALA A 116 7.19 -15.84 1.46
C ALA A 116 7.57 -14.35 1.55
N TYR A 117 6.92 -13.60 2.43
CA TYR A 117 7.33 -12.23 2.68
C TYR A 117 8.64 -12.16 3.47
N ALA A 118 9.55 -11.32 2.99
CA ALA A 118 10.76 -10.93 3.70
C ALA A 118 10.64 -9.45 4.10
N GLU A 119 10.95 -9.14 5.36
CA GLU A 119 11.14 -7.76 5.80
C GLU A 119 12.43 -7.22 5.18
N THR A 120 12.31 -6.12 4.43
CA THR A 120 13.41 -5.52 3.69
C THR A 120 13.84 -4.17 4.25
N ALA A 121 12.92 -3.47 4.92
CA ALA A 121 13.20 -2.26 5.65
C ALA A 121 12.17 -2.03 6.76
N VAL A 122 12.61 -1.39 7.83
CA VAL A 122 11.78 -0.72 8.83
C VAL A 122 12.31 0.69 8.92
N VAL A 123 11.47 1.67 8.60
CA VAL A 123 11.82 3.09 8.52
C VAL A 123 11.05 3.82 9.60
N THR A 124 11.70 4.68 10.38
CA THR A 124 11.09 5.30 11.56
C THR A 124 11.25 6.81 11.59
N GLY A 125 10.25 7.51 12.14
CA GLY A 125 10.30 8.96 12.36
C GLY A 125 10.63 9.74 11.09
N ASP A 126 11.72 10.51 11.14
CA ASP A 126 12.20 11.38 10.06
C ASP A 126 13.22 10.69 9.12
N GLU A 127 13.45 9.39 9.28
CA GLU A 127 14.33 8.64 8.38
C GLU A 127 13.75 8.62 6.97
N SER A 128 14.58 8.96 5.98
CA SER A 128 14.21 8.85 4.57
C SER A 128 14.61 7.49 4.02
N TYR A 129 13.69 6.84 3.32
CA TYR A 129 13.94 5.60 2.60
C TYR A 129 13.47 5.71 1.16
N ASP A 130 14.40 5.50 0.22
CA ASP A 130 14.11 5.43 -1.22
C ASP A 130 14.03 3.95 -1.63
N THR A 131 12.95 3.55 -2.29
CA THR A 131 12.79 2.21 -2.86
C THR A 131 12.48 2.30 -4.34
N GLU A 132 13.03 1.39 -5.14
CA GLU A 132 12.75 1.23 -6.57
C GLU A 132 11.57 0.28 -6.82
N ARG A 133 11.11 -0.43 -5.78
CA ARG A 133 10.05 -1.45 -5.86
C ARG A 133 8.83 -1.10 -4.99
N PRO A 134 7.61 -1.34 -5.49
CA PRO A 134 7.31 -1.77 -6.87
C PRO A 134 7.51 -0.67 -7.92
N TYR A 135 7.73 0.57 -7.49
CA TYR A 135 8.11 1.71 -8.30
C TYR A 135 8.96 2.68 -7.47
N PRO A 136 9.72 3.60 -8.10
CA PRO A 136 10.60 4.54 -7.40
C PRO A 136 9.81 5.50 -6.52
N VAL A 137 10.03 5.42 -5.21
CA VAL A 137 9.29 6.22 -4.25
C VAL A 137 10.11 6.48 -2.99
N ARG A 138 9.97 7.70 -2.45
CA ARG A 138 10.58 8.11 -1.18
C ARG A 138 9.56 8.07 -0.05
N LEU A 139 9.94 7.47 1.07
CA LEU A 139 9.19 7.41 2.32
C LEU A 139 9.89 8.21 3.40
N VAL A 140 9.10 8.98 4.15
CA VAL A 140 9.49 9.58 5.43
C VAL A 140 8.29 9.42 6.37
N PRO A 141 8.31 8.49 7.33
CA PRO A 141 7.13 8.11 8.10
C PRO A 141 6.44 9.27 8.83
N SER A 142 7.21 10.21 9.39
CA SER A 142 6.67 11.40 10.07
C SER A 142 5.88 12.34 9.16
N GLU A 143 6.06 12.23 7.85
CA GLU A 143 5.30 13.01 6.87
C GLU A 143 3.97 12.36 6.48
N LEU A 144 3.80 11.07 6.77
CA LEU A 144 2.60 10.30 6.42
C LEU A 144 1.47 10.42 7.46
N VAL A 145 1.76 11.03 8.62
CA VAL A 145 0.88 11.05 9.80
C VAL A 145 0.35 12.45 10.14
N ARG A 146 0.51 13.42 9.22
CA ARG A 146 0.18 14.84 9.43
C ARG A 146 -1.29 15.16 9.20
#